data_AF-A0AAW7XCU5-F1
#
_entry.id   AF-A0AAW7XCU5-F1
#
_cell.length_a   1.000
_cell.length_b   1.000
_cell.length_c   1.000
_cell.angle_alpha   90.00
_cell.angle_beta   90.00
_cell.angle_gamma   90.00
#
_symmetry.space_group_name_H-M   'P 1'
#
loop_
_entity.id
_entity.type
_entity.pdbx_description
1 polymer ?
#
loop_
_entity_poly.entity_id
_entity_poly.type
_entity_poly.pdbx_seq_one_letter_code
_entity_poly.pdbx_strand_id
1 'polypeptide(L)'
;SSMKGNFFGQFLILLVLVSTALVGFSQDKIEKDDKEETEKKDSIKSADSKELNYQKFVKEGNVKKGLFNVYTLKEDYYFEIPDSLMSRDLL
;
A
#
# COMPACT_ATOMS: atom_id res chain seq x y z
N SER A 1 35.95 22.41 43.32
CA SER A 1 34.51 22.27 43.07
C SER A 1 34.32 21.20 42.01
N SER A 2 33.77 20.04 42.40
CA SER A 2 33.70 18.84 41.55
C SER A 2 32.48 18.93 40.65
N MET A 3 32.70 19.11 39.34
CA MET A 3 31.64 19.14 38.33
C MET A 3 31.89 17.99 37.34
N LYS A 4 31.85 16.76 37.84
CA LYS A 4 31.77 15.54 37.02
C LYS A 4 30.38 14.94 37.17
N GLY A 5 29.37 15.68 36.73
CA GLY A 5 27.97 15.24 36.70
C GLY A 5 27.59 14.76 35.30
N ASN A 6 27.07 13.52 35.21
CA ASN A 6 26.32 12.87 34.13
C ASN A 6 26.27 13.54 32.74
N PHE A 7 27.43 13.78 32.13
CA PHE A 7 27.56 14.32 30.77
C PHE A 7 26.81 13.47 29.73
N PHE A 8 26.81 12.15 29.92
CA PHE A 8 26.18 11.21 29.00
C PHE A 8 24.65 11.25 29.05
N GLY A 9 24.07 11.35 30.24
CA GLY A 9 22.62 11.46 30.40
C GLY A 9 22.08 12.78 29.85
N GLN A 10 22.83 13.87 30.05
CA GLN A 10 22.46 15.19 29.53
C GLN A 10 22.54 15.24 28.00
N PHE A 11 23.51 14.54 27.39
CA PHE A 11 23.59 14.36 25.95
C PHE A 11 22.40 13.56 25.39
N LEU A 12 21.99 12.47 26.06
CA LEU A 12 20.85 11.66 25.61
C LEU A 12 19.52 12.42 25.68
N ILE A 13 19.31 13.25 26.72
CA ILE A 13 18.11 14.09 26.83
C ILE A 13 18.06 15.13 25.69
N LEU A 14 19.21 15.72 25.35
CA LEU A 14 19.30 16.71 24.26
C LEU A 14 19.02 16.07 22.89
N LEU A 15 19.49 14.82 22.69
CA LEU A 15 19.23 14.05 21.46
C LEU A 15 17.72 13.79 21.26
N VAL A 16 17.01 13.38 22.33
CA VAL A 16 15.57 13.10 22.28
C VAL A 16 14.76 14.35 21.95
N LEU A 17 15.12 15.51 22.51
CA LEU A 17 14.45 16.79 22.25
C LEU A 17 14.60 17.25 20.79
N VAL A 18 15.76 17.04 20.17
CA VAL A 18 16.00 17.42 18.77
C VAL A 18 15.20 16.54 17.79
N SER A 19 15.05 15.24 18.09
CA SER A 19 14.27 14.32 17.23
C SER A 19 12.78 14.70 17.15
N THR A 20 12.18 15.20 18.23
CA THR A 20 10.78 15.64 18.22
C THR A 20 10.52 16.94 17.46
N ALA A 21 11.55 17.76 17.22
CA ALA A 21 11.40 19.04 16.52
C ALA A 21 11.33 18.91 14.99
N LEU A 22 11.73 17.76 14.42
CA LEU A 22 11.81 17.57 12.96
C LEU A 22 10.57 16.89 12.34
N VAL A 23 9.61 16.43 13.14
CA VAL A 23 8.37 15.79 12.65
C VAL A 23 7.24 16.77 12.28
N GLY A 24 7.50 18.09 12.30
CA GLY A 24 6.50 19.13 12.10
C GLY A 24 6.76 20.05 10.91
N PHE A 25 6.93 19.51 9.69
CA PHE A 25 6.83 20.30 8.45
C PHE A 25 5.90 19.61 7.44
N SER A 26 4.60 19.83 7.60
CA SER A 26 3.64 19.64 6.50
C SER A 26 3.77 20.86 5.59
N GLN A 27 4.50 20.73 4.48
CA GLN A 27 4.52 21.74 3.43
C GLN A 27 3.20 21.65 2.67
N ASP A 28 2.26 22.56 2.98
CA ASP A 28 1.21 22.95 2.04
C ASP A 28 1.91 23.67 0.87
N LYS A 29 1.93 23.03 -0.29
CA LYS A 29 2.51 23.61 -1.52
C LYS A 29 1.37 24.20 -2.33
N ILE A 30 1.38 25.54 -2.34
CA ILE A 30 0.69 26.46 -3.24
C ILE A 30 0.63 25.90 -4.67
N GLU A 31 -0.58 25.91 -5.24
CA GLU A 31 -0.89 25.64 -6.64
C GLU A 31 0.08 26.36 -7.60
N LYS A 32 0.63 25.59 -8.54
CA LYS A 32 1.01 26.10 -9.86
C LYS A 32 0.41 25.18 -10.91
N ASP A 33 -0.50 25.78 -11.66
CA ASP A 33 -1.11 25.29 -12.89
C ASP A 33 -0.01 25.08 -13.94
N ASP A 34 0.36 23.82 -14.16
CA ASP A 34 1.00 23.36 -15.39
C ASP A 34 0.25 22.09 -15.79
N LYS A 35 -0.62 22.21 -16.80
CA LYS A 35 -1.22 21.08 -17.52
C LYS A 35 -0.12 20.29 -18.24
N GLU A 36 0.57 19.44 -17.50
CA GLU A 36 1.16 18.24 -18.10
C GLU A 36 0.04 17.21 -18.22
N GLU A 37 -0.22 16.75 -19.44
CA GLU A 37 -0.99 15.54 -19.71
C GLU A 37 -0.32 14.39 -18.95
N THR A 38 -0.78 14.15 -17.73
CA THR A 38 -0.44 12.95 -16.98
C THR A 38 -1.10 11.80 -17.73
N GLU A 39 -0.36 11.18 -18.65
CA GLU A 39 -0.58 9.78 -18.95
C GLU A 39 -0.67 9.06 -17.60
N LYS A 40 -1.88 8.62 -17.24
CA LYS A 40 -2.11 7.82 -16.04
C LYS A 40 -1.34 6.53 -16.23
N LYS A 41 -0.07 6.54 -15.86
CA LYS A 41 0.75 5.35 -15.79
C LYS A 41 0.16 4.53 -14.64
N ASP A 42 -0.76 3.64 -15.02
CA ASP A 42 -1.36 2.70 -14.11
C ASP A 42 -0.22 1.98 -13.38
N SER A 43 -0.17 2.17 -12.06
CA SER A 43 0.89 1.63 -11.19
C SER A 43 0.84 0.11 -11.11
N ILE A 44 -0.20 -0.50 -11.67
CA ILE A 44 -0.36 -1.94 -11.77
C ILE A 44 0.58 -2.44 -12.86
N LYS A 45 1.68 -3.08 -12.44
CA LYS A 45 2.49 -3.91 -13.34
C LYS A 45 1.55 -4.93 -13.97
N SER A 46 1.40 -4.89 -15.29
CA SER A 46 0.63 -5.88 -16.05
C SER A 46 1.10 -7.27 -15.61
N ALA A 47 0.21 -8.02 -14.96
CA ALA A 47 0.55 -9.37 -14.54
C ALA A 47 0.87 -10.20 -15.79
N ASP A 48 2.04 -10.83 -15.82
CA ASP A 48 2.42 -11.71 -16.91
C ASP A 48 1.37 -12.81 -17.05
N SER A 49 0.59 -12.77 -18.12
CA SER A 49 -0.54 -13.69 -18.36
C SER A 49 -0.12 -15.16 -18.39
N LYS A 50 1.17 -15.43 -18.58
CA LYS A 50 1.77 -16.77 -18.52
C LYS A 50 1.79 -17.35 -17.10
N GLU A 51 1.80 -16.51 -16.06
CA GLU A 51 1.86 -16.97 -14.67
C GLU A 51 0.47 -17.28 -14.09
N LEU A 52 -0.57 -16.58 -14.60
CA LEU A 52 -1.96 -16.66 -14.15
C LEU A 52 -2.74 -17.76 -14.90
N ASN A 53 -2.56 -19.02 -14.47
CA ASN A 53 -3.37 -20.14 -14.95
C ASN A 53 -4.49 -20.45 -13.95
N TYR A 54 -5.74 -20.56 -14.44
CA TYR A 54 -6.90 -20.94 -13.65
C TYR A 54 -6.66 -22.16 -12.76
N GLN A 55 -5.94 -23.16 -13.27
CA GLN A 55 -5.64 -24.39 -12.55
C GLN A 55 -4.79 -24.16 -11.29
N LYS A 56 -3.97 -23.10 -11.23
CA LYS A 56 -3.22 -22.74 -10.02
C LYS A 56 -4.15 -22.25 -8.92
N PHE A 57 -5.14 -21.43 -9.27
CA PHE A 57 -6.11 -20.91 -8.29
C PHE A 57 -6.91 -22.03 -7.64
N VAL A 58 -7.33 -23.02 -8.43
CA VAL A 58 -8.09 -24.18 -7.94
C VAL A 58 -7.25 -25.10 -7.05
N LYS A 59 -5.94 -25.22 -7.32
CA LYS A 59 -5.05 -26.14 -6.59
C LYS A 59 -4.44 -25.53 -5.31
N GLU A 60 -4.05 -24.27 -5.37
CA GLU A 60 -3.25 -23.62 -4.32
C GLU A 60 -4.00 -22.51 -3.58
N GLY A 61 -5.05 -21.95 -4.18
CA GLY A 61 -5.78 -20.81 -3.63
C GLY A 61 -6.76 -21.20 -2.52
N ASN A 62 -6.83 -20.36 -1.48
CA ASN A 62 -7.97 -20.42 -0.57
C ASN A 62 -9.19 -19.83 -1.30
N VAL A 63 -10.26 -20.61 -1.42
CA VAL A 63 -11.49 -20.19 -2.12
C VAL A 63 -12.58 -19.84 -1.12
N LYS A 64 -13.11 -18.63 -1.24
CA LYS A 64 -14.39 -18.24 -0.63
C LYS A 64 -15.47 -18.28 -1.69
N LYS A 65 -16.47 -19.13 -1.47
CA LYS A 65 -17.62 -19.30 -2.35
C LYS A 65 -18.76 -18.38 -1.93
N GLY A 66 -19.48 -17.83 -2.90
CA GLY A 66 -20.59 -16.92 -2.68
C GLY A 66 -21.34 -16.64 -3.97
N LEU A 67 -21.84 -15.41 -4.13
CA LEU A 67 -22.43 -14.95 -5.39
C LEU A 67 -21.42 -15.10 -6.54
N PHE A 68 -20.17 -14.70 -6.28
CA PHE A 68 -19.00 -15.00 -7.10
C PHE A 68 -17.93 -15.64 -6.20
N ASN A 69 -16.94 -16.31 -6.82
CA ASN A 69 -15.85 -16.91 -6.06
C ASN A 69 -14.69 -15.92 -5.92
N VAL A 70 -14.05 -15.92 -4.75
CA VAL A 70 -12.82 -15.17 -4.48
C VAL A 70 -11.71 -16.15 -4.17
N TYR A 71 -10.61 -16.07 -4.92
CA TYR A 71 -9.39 -16.83 -4.69
C TYR A 71 -8.33 -15.91 -4.09
N THR A 72 -7.78 -16.30 -2.95
CA THR A 72 -6.65 -15.60 -2.32
C THR A 72 -5.38 -16.41 -2.52
N LEU A 73 -4.41 -15.83 -3.23
CA LEU A 73 -3.09 -16.43 -3.44
C LEU A 73 -2.06 -15.48 -2.85
N LYS A 74 -1.39 -15.93 -1.77
CA LYS A 74 -0.50 -15.09 -0.97
C LYS A 74 -1.24 -13.84 -0.49
N GLU A 75 -0.93 -12.67 -1.03
CA GLU A 75 -1.53 -11.38 -0.65
C GLU A 75 -2.47 -10.82 -1.73
N ASP A 76 -2.58 -11.52 -2.87
CA ASP A 76 -3.38 -11.10 -4.02
C ASP A 76 -4.78 -11.73 -4.02
N TYR A 77 -5.74 -10.97 -4.53
CA TYR A 77 -7.15 -11.37 -4.63
C TYR A 77 -7.58 -11.47 -6.09
N TYR A 78 -8.16 -12.62 -6.44
CA TYR A 78 -8.67 -12.90 -7.78
C TYR A 78 -10.15 -13.22 -7.72
N PHE A 79 -10.93 -12.59 -8.61
CA PHE A 79 -12.38 -12.72 -8.67
C PHE A 79 -12.78 -13.56 -9.87
N GLU A 80 -13.53 -14.64 -9.65
CA GLU A 80 -14.19 -15.39 -10.71
C GLU A 80 -15.64 -14.94 -10.77
N ILE A 81 -15.97 -14.19 -11.83
CA ILE A 81 -17.32 -13.68 -12.08
C ILE A 81 -17.97 -14.57 -13.14
N PRO A 82 -19.00 -15.37 -12.78
CA PRO A 82 -19.77 -16.13 -13.75
C PRO A 82 -20.47 -15.21 -14.77
N ASP A 83 -20.56 -15.65 -16.03
CA ASP A 83 -21.25 -14.93 -17.09
C ASP A 83 -22.72 -14.60 -16.73
N SER A 84 -23.37 -15.45 -15.94
CA SER A 84 -24.73 -15.22 -15.44
C SER A 84 -24.88 -13.98 -14.57
N LEU A 85 -23.77 -13.47 -14.01
CA LEU A 85 -23.75 -12.23 -13.23
C LEU A 85 -23.34 -11.02 -14.06
N MET A 86 -22.67 -11.21 -15.20
CA MET A 86 -22.23 -10.12 -16.07
C MET A 86 -23.40 -9.35 -16.69
N SER A 87 -24.54 -10.00 -16.84
CA SER A 87 -25.77 -9.40 -17.40
C SER A 87 -26.70 -8.80 -16.34
N ARG A 88 -26.29 -8.75 -15.07
CA ARG A 88 -27.09 -8.14 -14.00
C ARG A 88 -26.68 -6.69 -13.79
N ASP A 89 -27.68 -5.83 -13.56
CA ASP A 89 -27.42 -4.47 -13.10
C ASP A 89 -26.82 -4.52 -11.68
N LEU A 90 -25.59 -4.02 -11.55
CA LEU A 90 -24.91 -3.83 -10.27
C LEU A 90 -25.24 -2.42 -9.79
N LEU A 91 -26.08 -2.33 -8.75
CA LEU A 91 -26.62 -1.10 -8.17
C LEU A 91 -25.62 -0.37 -7.27
#